data_AF-A0A7Y9KJG4-F1
#
_entry.id   AF-A0A7Y9KJG4-F1
#
_cell.length_a   1.000
_cell.length_b   1.000
_cell.length_c   1.000
_cell.angle_alpha   90.00
_cell.angle_beta   90.00
_cell.angle_gamma   90.00
#
_symmetry.space_group_name_H-M   'P 1'
#
loop_
_entity.id
_entity.type
_entity.pdbx_description
1 polymer ?
#
loop_
_entity_poly.entity_id
_entity_poly.type
_entity_poly.pdbx_seq_one_letter_code
_entity_poly.pdbx_strand_id
1 'polypeptide(L)'
;MNQHGRHVERHWRAHRPASTAHLQDREAFFTAAGEEIQNRIAQLTPQLAGPDLPGEDSLAKVARLSNARARATEMALSDSGLFTTSELTRDEWEWTTQEHSEGLISWAYRMQEQADGWVDHGLTVEDAADRYLLPETFLREMVSSSSPRRFLETHPQEWEESVEARWARDSQTG
;
A
#
# COMPACT_ATOMS: atom_id res chain seq x y z
N MET A 1 -10.12 23.03 -5.73
CA MET A 1 -8.76 22.45 -5.80
C MET A 1 -7.65 23.45 -6.15
N ASN A 2 -6.53 23.43 -5.42
CA ASN A 2 -5.33 24.26 -5.68
C ASN A 2 -4.34 23.58 -6.66
N GLN A 3 -3.18 24.21 -6.90
CA GLN A 3 -2.16 23.70 -7.83
C GLN A 3 -1.54 22.36 -7.40
N HIS A 4 -1.39 22.14 -6.09
CA HIS A 4 -0.83 20.91 -5.54
C HIS A 4 -1.82 19.76 -5.72
N GLY A 5 -3.11 19.99 -5.45
CA GLY A 5 -4.17 19.01 -5.71
C GLY A 5 -4.25 18.59 -7.17
N ARG A 6 -4.19 19.54 -8.11
CA ARG A 6 -4.11 19.23 -9.56
C ARG A 6 -2.86 18.44 -9.93
N HIS A 7 -1.74 18.67 -9.25
CA HIS A 7 -0.51 17.92 -9.49
C HIS A 7 -0.67 16.47 -9.02
N VAL A 8 -1.18 16.27 -7.79
CA VAL A 8 -1.49 14.94 -7.25
C VAL A 8 -2.47 14.22 -8.18
N GLU A 9 -3.57 14.86 -8.58
CA GLU A 9 -4.56 14.27 -9.49
C GLU A 9 -3.94 13.79 -10.81
N ARG A 10 -3.10 14.62 -11.45
CA ARG A 10 -2.43 14.24 -12.69
C ARG A 10 -1.44 13.09 -12.47
N HIS A 11 -0.71 13.10 -11.37
CA HIS A 11 0.21 12.02 -11.03
C HIS A 11 -0.55 10.71 -10.83
N TRP A 12 -1.64 10.73 -10.05
CA TRP A 12 -2.49 9.58 -9.78
C TRP A 12 -3.18 9.06 -11.03
N ARG A 13 -3.68 9.93 -11.91
CA ARG A 13 -4.23 9.49 -13.21
C ARG A 13 -3.22 8.74 -14.08
N ALA A 14 -1.94 9.08 -13.97
CA ALA A 14 -0.89 8.46 -14.78
C ALA A 14 -0.32 7.17 -14.16
N HIS A 15 -0.23 7.09 -12.83
CA HIS A 15 0.46 5.99 -12.13
C HIS A 15 -0.45 5.14 -11.25
N ARG A 16 -1.67 5.60 -10.99
CA ARG A 16 -2.70 4.96 -10.17
C ARG A 16 -4.11 5.07 -10.81
N PRO A 17 -4.29 4.64 -12.07
CA PRO A 17 -5.55 4.81 -12.78
C PRO A 17 -6.71 4.06 -12.13
N ALA A 18 -6.49 2.87 -11.56
CA ALA A 18 -7.54 2.07 -10.93
C ALA A 18 -7.99 2.73 -9.62
N SER A 19 -7.09 3.05 -8.69
CA SER A 19 -7.38 3.76 -7.44
C SER A 19 -8.06 5.09 -7.74
N THR A 20 -7.60 5.83 -8.76
CA THR A 20 -8.22 7.11 -9.15
C THR A 20 -9.67 6.94 -9.62
N ALA A 21 -10.00 5.84 -10.31
CA ALA A 21 -11.34 5.56 -10.81
C ALA A 21 -12.32 5.14 -9.70
N HIS A 22 -11.82 4.53 -8.62
CA HIS A 22 -12.63 4.06 -7.50
C HIS A 22 -12.91 5.15 -6.44
N LEU A 23 -12.26 6.31 -6.52
CA LEU A 23 -12.54 7.44 -5.62
C LEU A 23 -14.00 7.90 -5.75
N GLN A 24 -14.78 7.78 -4.66
CA GLN A 24 -16.18 8.22 -4.59
C GLN A 24 -16.35 9.71 -4.92
N ASP A 25 -15.57 10.57 -4.26
CA ASP A 25 -15.50 12.00 -4.57
C ASP A 25 -14.05 12.41 -4.85
N ARG A 26 -13.69 12.22 -6.11
CA ARG A 26 -12.36 12.51 -6.63
C ARG A 26 -11.96 13.98 -6.48
N GLU A 27 -12.90 14.91 -6.63
CA GLU A 27 -12.61 16.34 -6.52
C GLU A 27 -12.35 16.74 -5.06
N ALA A 28 -13.15 16.22 -4.12
CA ALA A 28 -12.94 16.43 -2.70
C ALA A 28 -11.59 15.86 -2.24
N PHE A 29 -11.26 14.62 -2.65
CA PHE A 29 -10.00 13.96 -2.28
C PHE A 29 -8.78 14.80 -2.70
N PHE A 30 -8.67 15.16 -3.98
CA PHE A 30 -7.52 15.92 -4.47
C PHE A 30 -7.53 17.39 -4.00
N THR A 31 -8.70 17.95 -3.67
CA THR A 31 -8.78 19.26 -3.01
C THR A 31 -8.16 19.20 -1.61
N ALA A 32 -8.56 18.21 -0.79
CA ALA A 32 -8.02 18.02 0.55
C ALA A 32 -6.50 17.76 0.52
N ALA A 33 -6.04 16.87 -0.36
CA ALA A 33 -4.61 16.59 -0.54
C ALA A 33 -3.81 17.86 -0.90
N GLY A 34 -4.35 18.67 -1.80
CA GLY A 34 -3.73 19.94 -2.17
C GLY A 34 -3.65 20.93 -1.00
N GLU A 35 -4.71 21.02 -0.19
CA GLU A 35 -4.77 21.87 1.00
C GLU A 35 -3.80 21.43 2.08
N GLU A 36 -3.69 20.13 2.32
CA GLU A 36 -2.72 19.55 3.26
C GLU A 36 -1.28 19.89 2.88
N ILE A 37 -0.90 19.67 1.62
CA ILE A 37 0.43 20.04 1.11
C ILE A 37 0.66 21.55 1.27
N GLN A 38 -0.32 22.37 0.92
CA GLN A 38 -0.20 23.84 1.04
C GLN A 38 -0.04 24.29 2.50
N ASN A 39 -0.76 23.66 3.43
CA ASN A 39 -0.66 23.92 4.86
C ASN A 39 0.71 23.49 5.40
N ARG A 40 1.22 22.33 4.98
CA ARG A 40 2.54 21.85 5.36
C ARG A 40 3.65 22.79 4.88
N ILE A 41 3.55 23.29 3.64
CA ILE A 41 4.47 24.32 3.11
C ILE A 41 4.43 25.59 3.97
N ALA A 42 3.22 26.06 4.32
CA ALA A 42 3.05 27.26 5.13
C ALA A 42 3.64 27.10 6.55
N GLN A 43 3.59 25.89 7.12
CA GLN A 43 4.21 25.57 8.41
C GLN A 43 5.74 25.47 8.33
N LEU A 44 6.27 24.80 7.31
CA LEU A 44 7.71 24.54 7.18
C LEU A 44 8.50 25.77 6.72
N THR A 45 7.92 26.61 5.85
CA THR A 45 8.62 27.78 5.29
C THR A 45 9.21 28.70 6.36
N PRO A 46 8.47 29.17 7.40
CA PRO A 46 9.07 30.01 8.44
C PRO A 46 10.10 29.28 9.30
N GLN A 47 9.92 27.97 9.54
CA GLN A 47 10.89 27.15 10.29
C GLN A 47 12.22 27.04 9.54
N LEU A 48 12.17 26.85 8.22
CA LEU A 48 13.34 26.74 7.35
C LEU A 48 13.98 28.09 7.03
N ALA A 49 13.19 29.15 6.92
CA ALA A 49 13.70 30.50 6.68
C ALA A 49 14.47 31.02 7.90
N GLY A 50 14.01 30.69 9.10
CA GLY A 50 14.50 31.28 10.34
C GLY A 50 14.03 32.75 10.50
N PRO A 51 14.39 33.38 11.63
CA PRO A 51 14.01 34.76 11.91
C PRO A 51 14.66 35.75 10.92
N ASP A 52 14.16 36.98 10.92
CA ASP A 52 14.80 38.06 10.18
C ASP A 52 16.19 38.39 10.74
N LEU A 53 17.14 38.66 9.84
CA LEU A 53 18.51 38.96 10.21
C LEU A 53 18.72 40.48 10.32
N PRO A 54 19.41 40.97 11.38
CA PRO A 54 19.72 42.39 11.49
C PRO A 54 20.56 42.88 10.31
N GLY A 55 20.12 43.94 9.65
CA GLY A 55 20.82 44.51 8.48
C GLY A 55 20.67 43.71 7.18
N GLU A 56 19.75 42.73 7.12
CA GLU A 56 19.45 41.97 5.89
C GLU A 56 18.93 42.89 4.79
N ASP A 57 19.57 42.83 3.62
CA ASP A 57 19.06 43.51 2.43
C ASP A 57 17.74 42.89 1.95
N SER A 58 16.88 43.71 1.35
CA SER A 58 15.56 43.26 0.90
C SER A 58 15.62 42.12 -0.12
N LEU A 59 16.59 42.13 -1.04
CA LEU A 59 16.75 41.05 -2.02
C LEU A 59 17.30 39.79 -1.36
N ALA A 60 18.21 39.94 -0.38
CA ALA A 60 18.73 38.82 0.40
C ALA A 60 17.59 38.11 1.16
N LYS A 61 16.68 38.88 1.76
CA LYS A 61 15.49 38.35 2.44
C LYS A 61 14.56 37.60 1.47
N VAL A 62 14.27 38.17 0.31
CA VAL A 62 13.43 37.52 -0.71
C VAL A 62 14.07 36.20 -1.18
N ALA A 63 15.38 36.18 -1.42
CA ALA A 63 16.10 34.96 -1.79
C ALA A 63 16.02 33.89 -0.69
N ARG A 64 16.23 34.27 0.58
CA ARG A 64 16.12 33.35 1.74
C ARG A 64 14.72 32.75 1.86
N LEU A 65 13.68 33.58 1.81
CA LEU A 65 12.29 33.11 1.88
C LEU A 65 11.91 32.22 0.69
N SER A 66 12.40 32.55 -0.51
CA SER A 66 12.15 31.76 -1.71
C SER A 66 12.80 30.38 -1.62
N ASN A 67 14.06 30.31 -1.16
CA ASN A 67 14.77 29.06 -0.92
C ASN A 67 14.12 28.21 0.18
N ALA A 68 13.66 28.83 1.27
CA ALA A 68 12.94 28.15 2.34
C ALA A 68 11.62 27.56 1.84
N ARG A 69 10.87 28.31 1.02
CA ARG A 69 9.62 27.83 0.41
C ARG A 69 9.87 26.66 -0.56
N ALA A 70 10.94 26.73 -1.36
CA ALA A 70 11.30 25.64 -2.27
C ALA A 70 11.57 24.34 -1.51
N ARG A 71 12.43 24.41 -0.47
CA ARG A 71 12.70 23.25 0.41
C ARG A 71 11.45 22.76 1.15
N ALA A 72 10.64 23.68 1.67
CA ALA A 72 9.36 23.32 2.30
C ALA A 72 8.43 22.57 1.34
N THR A 73 8.44 22.94 0.06
CA THR A 73 7.65 22.28 -0.98
C THR A 73 8.16 20.87 -1.25
N GLU A 74 9.47 20.68 -1.42
CA GLU A 74 10.07 19.35 -1.61
C GLU A 74 9.74 18.43 -0.42
N MET A 75 9.93 18.92 0.81
CA MET A 75 9.60 18.18 2.02
C MET A 75 8.12 17.84 2.11
N ALA A 76 7.22 18.79 1.87
CA ALA A 76 5.78 18.55 1.95
C ALA A 76 5.30 17.52 0.92
N LEU A 77 5.84 17.55 -0.31
CA LEU A 77 5.51 16.56 -1.33
C LEU A 77 6.04 15.16 -0.94
N SER A 78 7.26 15.08 -0.43
CA SER A 78 7.85 13.83 0.06
C SER A 78 7.09 13.25 1.25
N ASP A 79 6.80 14.08 2.26
CA ASP A 79 6.08 13.70 3.48
C ASP A 79 4.65 13.21 3.18
N SER A 80 4.02 13.71 2.11
CA SER A 80 2.63 13.36 1.77
C SER A 80 2.43 11.89 1.38
N GLY A 81 3.49 11.21 0.90
CA GLY A 81 3.38 9.85 0.35
C GLY A 81 2.54 9.74 -0.95
N LEU A 82 1.99 10.85 -1.46
CA LEU A 82 1.06 10.84 -2.60
C LEU A 82 1.74 10.65 -3.97
N PHE A 83 3.08 10.60 -4.01
CA PHE A 83 3.88 10.56 -5.25
C PHE A 83 4.82 9.35 -5.35
N THR A 84 4.80 8.42 -4.38
CA THR A 84 5.86 7.40 -4.22
C THR A 84 5.46 5.98 -4.58
N THR A 85 4.23 5.73 -5.03
CA THR A 85 3.77 4.36 -5.32
C THR A 85 3.00 4.34 -6.63
N SER A 86 3.56 3.67 -7.65
CA SER A 86 2.73 3.16 -8.73
C SER A 86 1.79 2.10 -8.15
N GLU A 87 0.63 1.91 -8.78
CA GLU A 87 -0.13 0.69 -8.52
C GLU A 87 0.76 -0.53 -8.80
N LEU A 88 0.72 -1.51 -7.89
CA LEU A 88 1.36 -2.78 -8.14
C LEU A 88 0.65 -3.43 -9.31
N THR A 89 1.41 -4.05 -10.21
CA THR A 89 0.83 -5.04 -11.12
C THR A 89 0.38 -6.26 -10.32
N ARG A 90 -0.54 -7.05 -10.90
CA ARG A 90 -1.00 -8.31 -10.30
C ARG A 90 0.19 -9.21 -9.92
N ASP A 91 1.20 -9.30 -10.79
CA ASP A 91 2.40 -10.08 -10.53
C ASP A 91 3.22 -9.49 -9.37
N GLU A 92 3.50 -8.19 -9.38
CA GLU A 92 4.25 -7.55 -8.28
C GLU A 92 3.53 -7.67 -6.93
N TRP A 93 2.19 -7.60 -6.92
CA TRP A 93 1.39 -7.86 -5.72
C TRP A 93 1.55 -9.32 -5.25
N GLU A 94 1.47 -10.31 -6.15
CA GLU A 94 1.63 -11.72 -5.75
C GLU A 94 3.01 -11.99 -5.13
N TRP A 95 4.05 -11.30 -5.61
CA TRP A 95 5.40 -11.41 -5.05
C TRP A 95 5.60 -10.69 -3.72
N THR A 96 4.77 -9.69 -3.39
CA THR A 96 4.96 -8.82 -2.21
C THR A 96 3.91 -9.00 -1.13
N THR A 97 2.79 -9.68 -1.44
CA THR A 97 1.74 -10.00 -0.49
C THR A 97 2.23 -11.00 0.57
N GLN A 98 1.69 -10.90 1.79
CA GLN A 98 1.97 -11.88 2.85
C GLN A 98 1.26 -13.23 2.57
N GLU A 99 0.19 -13.20 1.78
CA GLU A 99 -0.62 -14.37 1.41
C GLU A 99 -0.09 -15.07 0.14
N HIS A 100 1.22 -15.24 0.02
CA HIS A 100 1.83 -15.98 -1.07
C HIS A 100 1.81 -17.51 -0.82
N SER A 101 2.09 -18.29 -1.86
CA SER A 101 2.00 -19.77 -1.85
C SER A 101 2.86 -20.43 -0.77
N GLU A 102 4.10 -19.96 -0.57
CA GLU A 102 4.98 -20.49 0.49
C GLU A 102 4.40 -20.30 1.90
N GLY A 103 3.64 -19.23 2.14
CA GLY A 103 2.95 -19.00 3.40
C GLY A 103 1.86 -20.04 3.65
N LEU A 104 1.05 -20.34 2.61
CA LEU A 104 0.00 -21.35 2.69
C LEU A 104 0.59 -22.76 2.89
N ILE A 105 1.68 -23.08 2.19
CA ILE A 105 2.40 -24.35 2.34
C ILE A 105 2.95 -24.48 3.77
N SER A 106 3.57 -23.43 4.30
CA SER A 106 4.07 -23.42 5.68
C SER A 106 2.96 -23.59 6.70
N TRP A 107 1.81 -22.92 6.49
CA TRP A 107 0.62 -23.10 7.31
C TRP A 107 0.13 -24.55 7.31
N ALA A 108 0.05 -25.18 6.14
CA ALA A 108 -0.42 -26.56 6.03
C ALA A 108 0.50 -27.56 6.74
N TYR A 109 1.83 -27.38 6.66
CA TYR A 109 2.77 -28.21 7.43
C TYR A 109 2.62 -28.04 8.94
N ARG A 110 2.43 -26.81 9.43
CA ARG A 110 2.18 -26.57 10.86
C ARG A 110 0.86 -27.17 11.32
N MET A 111 -0.17 -27.13 10.47
CA MET A 111 -1.45 -27.81 10.75
C MET A 111 -1.29 -29.34 10.86
N GLN A 112 -0.42 -29.95 10.05
CA GLN A 112 -0.09 -31.37 10.17
C GLN A 112 0.60 -31.69 11.50
N GLU A 113 1.60 -30.89 11.89
CA GLU A 113 2.27 -31.03 13.19
C GLU A 113 1.29 -30.87 14.37
N GLN A 114 0.33 -29.95 14.25
CA GLN A 114 -0.74 -29.72 15.24
C GLN A 114 -1.68 -30.93 15.33
N ALA A 115 -2.05 -31.53 14.20
CA ALA A 115 -2.88 -32.72 14.16
C ALA A 115 -2.18 -33.95 14.76
N ASP A 116 -0.86 -34.06 14.58
CA ASP A 116 -0.03 -35.10 15.17
C ASP A 116 0.21 -34.91 16.69
N GLY A 117 -0.22 -33.77 17.25
CA GLY A 117 -0.23 -33.50 18.69
C GLY A 117 1.11 -33.08 19.29
N TRP A 118 2.10 -32.75 18.46
CA TRP A 118 3.44 -32.35 18.93
C TRP A 118 3.48 -30.90 19.45
N VAL A 119 2.73 -30.01 18.80
CA VAL A 119 2.68 -28.58 19.11
C VAL A 119 1.30 -28.03 18.76
N ASP A 120 0.66 -27.30 19.68
CA ASP A 120 -0.51 -26.49 19.36
C ASP A 120 -0.05 -25.12 18.84
N HIS A 121 -0.26 -24.87 17.55
CA HIS A 121 0.12 -23.62 16.89
C HIS A 121 -1.03 -22.59 16.95
N GLY A 122 -2.19 -22.93 17.51
CA GLY A 122 -3.38 -22.08 17.53
C GLY A 122 -3.93 -21.77 16.14
N LEU A 123 -3.61 -22.61 15.15
CA LEU A 123 -4.02 -22.41 13.76
C LEU A 123 -5.39 -23.05 13.51
N THR A 124 -6.22 -22.39 12.71
CA THR A 124 -7.51 -22.95 12.27
C THR A 124 -7.62 -22.96 10.74
N VAL A 125 -8.47 -23.83 10.21
CA VAL A 125 -8.81 -23.87 8.78
C VAL A 125 -9.69 -22.69 8.38
N GLU A 126 -10.56 -22.23 9.28
CA GLU A 126 -11.46 -21.09 9.06
C GLU A 126 -10.66 -19.80 8.84
N ASP A 127 -9.68 -19.50 9.71
CA ASP A 127 -8.82 -18.32 9.56
C ASP A 127 -8.04 -18.34 8.23
N ALA A 128 -7.57 -19.52 7.82
CA ALA A 128 -6.86 -19.68 6.56
C ALA A 128 -7.81 -19.55 5.35
N ALA A 129 -9.04 -20.07 5.45
CA ALA A 129 -10.05 -19.92 4.41
C ALA A 129 -10.39 -18.46 4.17
N ASP A 130 -10.60 -17.67 5.23
CA ASP A 130 -10.88 -16.24 5.15
C ASP A 130 -9.68 -15.45 4.62
N ARG A 131 -8.47 -15.76 5.12
CA ARG A 131 -7.25 -15.07 4.71
C ARG A 131 -6.91 -15.30 3.24
N TYR A 132 -6.92 -16.57 2.83
CA TYR A 132 -6.55 -16.98 1.48
C TYR A 132 -7.73 -16.95 0.51
N LEU A 133 -8.97 -16.78 0.95
CA LEU A 133 -10.16 -16.94 0.10
C LEU A 133 -10.18 -18.30 -0.60
N LEU A 134 -9.84 -19.36 0.13
CA LEU A 134 -9.87 -20.74 -0.33
C LEU A 134 -10.98 -21.51 0.38
N PRO A 135 -11.65 -22.48 -0.29
CA PRO A 135 -12.63 -23.33 0.37
C PRO A 135 -11.99 -24.11 1.53
N GLU A 136 -12.70 -24.22 2.65
CA GLU A 136 -12.23 -25.03 3.79
C GLU A 136 -11.98 -26.50 3.38
N THR A 137 -12.77 -27.04 2.44
CA THR A 137 -12.59 -28.41 1.94
C THR A 137 -11.23 -28.59 1.27
N PHE A 138 -10.84 -27.64 0.42
CA PHE A 138 -9.54 -27.63 -0.24
C PHE A 138 -8.40 -27.60 0.79
N LEU A 139 -8.52 -26.74 1.80
CA LEU A 139 -7.53 -26.62 2.86
C LEU A 139 -7.42 -27.89 3.72
N ARG A 140 -8.54 -28.55 4.05
CA ARG A 140 -8.55 -29.83 4.78
C ARG A 140 -7.91 -30.95 3.97
N GLU A 141 -8.15 -31.00 2.67
CA GLU A 141 -7.52 -31.97 1.75
C GLU A 141 -6.00 -31.72 1.64
N MET A 142 -5.59 -30.46 1.53
CA MET A 142 -4.17 -30.07 1.52
C MET A 142 -3.46 -30.49 2.80
N VAL A 143 -4.05 -30.22 3.97
CA VAL A 143 -3.51 -30.64 5.28
C VAL A 143 -3.47 -32.17 5.41
N SER A 144 -4.42 -32.89 4.82
CA SER A 144 -4.44 -34.36 4.84
C SER A 144 -3.47 -35.00 3.83
N SER A 145 -2.92 -34.21 2.90
CA SER A 145 -2.02 -34.70 1.86
C SER A 145 -0.62 -35.01 2.39
N SER A 146 0.08 -35.96 1.77
CA SER A 146 1.47 -36.28 2.15
C SER A 146 2.47 -35.17 1.82
N SER A 147 2.10 -34.23 0.94
CA SER A 147 2.94 -33.08 0.58
C SER A 147 2.04 -31.91 0.19
N PRO A 148 1.80 -30.96 1.11
CA PRO A 148 1.05 -29.75 0.82
C PRO A 148 1.58 -28.97 -0.40
N ARG A 149 2.91 -28.91 -0.58
CA ARG A 149 3.51 -28.31 -1.78
C ARG A 149 3.04 -29.00 -3.06
N ARG A 150 3.20 -30.33 -3.14
CA ARG A 150 2.80 -31.10 -4.32
C ARG A 150 1.29 -31.01 -4.55
N PHE A 151 0.50 -30.99 -3.48
CA PHE A 151 -0.95 -30.79 -3.55
C PHE A 151 -1.29 -29.46 -4.23
N LEU A 152 -0.66 -28.35 -3.81
CA LEU A 152 -0.88 -27.05 -4.42
C LEU A 152 -0.43 -27.02 -5.89
N GLU A 153 0.73 -27.61 -6.22
CA GLU A 153 1.23 -27.73 -7.59
C GLU A 153 0.28 -28.50 -8.52
N THR A 154 -0.49 -29.45 -7.99
CA THR A 154 -1.49 -30.20 -8.77
C THR A 154 -2.87 -29.54 -8.85
N HIS A 155 -3.09 -28.45 -8.11
CA HIS A 155 -4.33 -27.66 -8.10
C HIS A 155 -4.06 -26.19 -8.44
N PRO A 156 -3.46 -25.92 -9.62
CA PRO A 156 -3.08 -24.55 -9.99
C PRO A 156 -4.30 -23.65 -10.20
N GLN A 157 -5.45 -24.20 -10.60
CA GLN A 157 -6.65 -23.42 -10.88
C GLN A 157 -7.25 -22.83 -9.59
N GLU A 158 -7.38 -23.63 -8.54
CA GLU A 158 -7.91 -23.20 -7.25
C GLU A 158 -7.01 -22.14 -6.60
N TRP A 159 -5.68 -22.28 -6.75
CA TRP A 159 -4.74 -21.25 -6.31
C TRP A 159 -4.88 -19.96 -7.13
N GLU A 160 -4.99 -20.06 -8.44
CA GLU A 160 -5.11 -18.91 -9.34
C GLU A 160 -6.41 -18.13 -9.09
N GLU A 161 -7.55 -18.81 -8.96
CA GLU A 161 -8.84 -18.19 -8.63
C GLU A 161 -8.78 -17.46 -7.28
N SER A 162 -8.10 -18.06 -6.31
CA SER A 162 -7.86 -17.51 -4.99
C SER A 162 -6.94 -16.28 -5.04
N VAL A 163 -5.89 -16.30 -5.86
CA VAL A 163 -5.03 -15.14 -6.14
C VAL A 163 -5.83 -14.01 -6.76
N GLU A 164 -6.61 -14.27 -7.81
CA GLU A 164 -7.42 -13.24 -8.49
C GLU A 164 -8.47 -12.62 -7.55
N ALA A 165 -9.12 -13.43 -6.72
CA ALA A 165 -10.08 -12.95 -5.73
C ALA A 165 -9.41 -12.04 -4.68
N ARG A 166 -8.22 -12.42 -4.19
CA ARG A 166 -7.46 -11.59 -3.23
C ARG A 166 -6.90 -10.34 -3.89
N TRP A 167 -6.42 -10.43 -5.12
CA TRP A 167 -5.98 -9.26 -5.88
C TRP A 167 -7.13 -8.27 -6.07
N ALA A 168 -8.32 -8.74 -6.44
CA ALA A 168 -9.51 -7.89 -6.56
C ALA A 168 -9.91 -7.23 -5.23
N ARG A 169 -9.81 -7.96 -4.11
CA ARG A 169 -10.04 -7.40 -2.76
C ARG A 169 -9.04 -6.30 -2.43
N ASP A 170 -7.75 -6.57 -2.61
CA ASP A 170 -6.67 -5.68 -2.16
C ASP A 170 -6.52 -4.45 -3.07
N SER A 171 -6.69 -4.61 -4.38
CA SER A 171 -6.63 -3.53 -5.37
C SER A 171 -7.81 -2.55 -5.28
N GLN A 172 -8.93 -2.96 -4.68
CA GLN A 172 -10.08 -2.06 -4.41
C GLN A 172 -9.90 -1.25 -3.11
N THR A 173 -9.05 -1.71 -2.19
CA THR A 173 -8.80 -1.05 -0.90
C THR A 173 -7.58 -0.12 -0.88
N GLY A 174 -6.75 -0.13 -1.93
CA GLY A 174 -5.51 0.67 -2.04
C GLY A 174 -5.67 1.97 -2.82
#